data_AF-A0A1Y0CL15-F1
#
_entry.id   AF-A0A1Y0CL15-F1
#
_cell.length_a   1.000
_cell.length_b   1.000
_cell.length_c   1.000
_cell.angle_alpha   90.00
_cell.angle_beta   90.00
_cell.angle_gamma   90.00
#
_symmetry.space_group_name_H-M   'P 1'
#
loop_
_entity.id
_entity.type
_entity.pdbx_description
1 polymer ?
#
loop_
_entity_poly.entity_id
_entity_poly.type
_entity_poly.pdbx_seq_one_letter_code
_entity_poly.pdbx_strand_id
1 'polypeptide(L)'
;MNTKVEAVEKMNVYANELVKMIVKDGKSLQDEKLRIAFENVVRAMVDMTNIQLDKEKDASDTLKTTLSRMKIAHNCMQPNSPVSTKNKNTPFTIK
;
A
#
# COMPACT_ATOMS: atom_id res chain seq x y z
N MET A 1 7.58 21.22 6.31
CA MET A 1 7.00 19.98 6.87
C MET A 1 7.83 18.81 6.35
N ASN A 2 8.26 17.89 7.21
CA ASN A 2 9.20 16.82 6.83
C ASN A 2 8.43 15.69 6.13
N THR A 3 8.48 15.66 4.79
CA THR A 3 7.72 14.72 3.94
C THR A 3 7.98 13.24 4.25
N LYS A 4 9.16 12.93 4.81
CA LYS A 4 9.48 11.57 5.27
C LYS A 4 8.66 11.18 6.50
N VAL A 5 8.50 12.09 7.46
CA VAL A 5 7.72 11.84 8.69
C VAL A 5 6.26 11.58 8.34
N GLU A 6 5.66 12.40 7.47
CA GLU A 6 4.28 12.21 7.00
C GLU A 6 4.06 10.86 6.30
N ALA A 7 5.05 10.39 5.51
CA ALA A 7 4.98 9.10 4.85
C ALA A 7 4.98 7.95 5.86
N VAL A 8 5.88 7.99 6.84
CA VAL A 8 5.97 6.96 7.90
C VAL A 8 4.73 6.97 8.79
N GLU A 9 4.18 8.14 9.13
CA GLU A 9 2.93 8.26 9.88
C GLU A 9 1.76 7.60 9.12
N LYS A 10 1.62 7.87 7.81
CA LYS A 10 0.59 7.23 6.98
C LYS A 10 0.77 5.71 6.88
N MET A 11 2.01 5.24 6.74
CA MET A 11 2.30 3.81 6.75
C MET A 11 1.89 3.16 8.08
N ASN A 12 2.14 3.83 9.21
CA ASN A 12 1.72 3.36 10.52
C ASN A 12 0.19 3.28 10.63
N VAL A 13 -0.54 4.26 10.11
CA VAL A 13 -2.01 4.21 10.04
C VAL A 13 -2.48 2.97 9.26
N TYR A 14 -1.97 2.76 8.05
CA TYR A 14 -2.34 1.59 7.24
C TYR A 14 -1.99 0.26 7.91
N ALA A 15 -0.83 0.16 8.56
CA ALA A 15 -0.43 -1.05 9.29
C ALA A 15 -1.42 -1.37 10.42
N ASN A 16 -1.83 -0.37 11.20
CA ASN A 16 -2.81 -0.55 12.28
C ASN A 16 -4.20 -0.95 11.75
N GLU A 17 -4.63 -0.39 10.62
CA GLU A 17 -5.89 -0.76 9.97
C GLU A 17 -5.86 -2.20 9.43
N LEU A 18 -4.75 -2.61 8.80
CA LEU A 18 -4.52 -3.98 8.34
C LEU A 18 -4.63 -5.00 9.48
N VAL A 19 -4.00 -4.73 10.63
CA VAL A 19 -4.09 -5.59 11.82
C VAL A 19 -5.55 -5.73 12.28
N LYS A 20 -6.29 -4.61 12.34
CA LYS A 20 -7.71 -4.63 12.73
C LYS A 20 -8.55 -5.48 11.76
N MET A 21 -8.32 -5.37 10.46
CA MET A 21 -9.04 -6.14 9.44
C MET A 21 -8.74 -7.64 9.53
N ILE A 22 -7.46 -8.03 9.72
CA ILE A 22 -7.08 -9.45 9.88
C ILE A 22 -7.75 -10.05 11.12
N VAL A 23 -7.72 -9.35 12.26
CA VAL A 23 -8.27 -9.86 13.53
C VAL A 23 -9.81 -9.91 13.51
N LYS A 24 -10.49 -8.93 12.89
CA LYS A 24 -11.95 -8.89 12.82
C LYS A 24 -12.54 -9.80 11.75
N ASP A 25 -11.95 -9.83 10.56
CA ASP A 25 -12.56 -10.42 9.36
C ASP A 25 -11.86 -11.71 8.90
N GLY A 26 -10.99 -12.30 9.74
CA GLY A 26 -10.17 -13.47 9.39
C GLY A 26 -10.92 -14.70 8.85
N LYS A 27 -12.26 -14.76 8.97
CA LYS A 27 -13.10 -15.80 8.37
C LYS A 27 -13.68 -15.47 6.99
N SER A 28 -13.63 -14.22 6.53
CA SER A 28 -14.28 -13.74 5.29
C SER A 28 -13.32 -13.14 4.26
N LEU A 29 -12.01 -13.20 4.50
CA LEU A 29 -11.02 -12.70 3.56
C LEU A 29 -10.85 -13.68 2.39
N GLN A 30 -10.94 -13.18 1.16
CA GLN A 30 -10.62 -13.97 -0.03
C GLN A 30 -9.11 -14.21 -0.09
N ASP A 31 -8.70 -15.47 -0.26
CA ASP A 31 -7.29 -15.90 -0.24
C ASP A 31 -6.40 -15.06 -1.17
N GLU A 32 -6.88 -14.69 -2.35
CA GLU A 32 -6.12 -13.88 -3.31
C GLU A 32 -5.87 -12.45 -2.80
N LYS A 33 -6.88 -11.80 -2.23
CA LYS A 33 -6.73 -10.44 -1.68
C LYS A 33 -5.78 -10.43 -0.49
N LEU A 34 -5.86 -11.45 0.35
CA LEU A 34 -4.97 -11.63 1.49
C LEU A 34 -3.52 -11.85 1.01
N ARG A 35 -3.32 -12.67 -0.01
CA ARG A 35 -2.00 -12.92 -0.60
C ARG A 35 -1.36 -11.63 -1.15
N ILE A 36 -2.10 -10.85 -1.94
CA ILE A 36 -1.62 -9.57 -2.49
C ILE A 36 -1.28 -8.59 -1.36
N ALA A 37 -2.14 -8.49 -0.34
CA ALA A 37 -1.89 -7.60 0.79
C ALA A 37 -0.63 -8.01 1.56
N PHE A 38 -0.48 -9.30 1.85
CA PHE A 38 0.69 -9.84 2.54
C PHE A 38 1.98 -9.59 1.77
N GLU A 39 2.00 -9.86 0.46
CA GLU A 39 3.18 -9.62 -0.39
C GLU A 39 3.61 -8.15 -0.37
N ASN A 40 2.66 -7.21 -0.42
CA ASN A 40 2.94 -5.78 -0.35
C ASN A 40 3.49 -5.36 1.02
N VAL A 41 2.95 -5.91 2.13
CA VAL A 41 3.44 -5.64 3.49
C VAL A 41 4.87 -6.17 3.66
N VAL A 42 5.15 -7.40 3.21
CA VAL A 42 6.49 -7.99 3.32
C VAL A 42 7.51 -7.18 2.50
N ARG A 43 7.17 -6.76 1.28
CA ARG A 43 8.05 -5.86 0.50
C ARG A 43 8.26 -4.52 1.18
N ALA A 44 7.22 -3.92 1.74
CA ALA A 44 7.34 -2.67 2.47
C ALA A 44 8.24 -2.81 3.70
N MET A 45 8.20 -3.95 4.40
CA MET A 45 9.10 -4.25 5.51
C MET A 45 10.56 -4.38 5.05
N VAL A 46 10.80 -5.03 3.92
CA VAL A 46 12.14 -5.13 3.31
C VAL A 46 12.68 -3.74 2.95
N ASP A 47 11.88 -2.91 2.29
CA ASP A 47 12.28 -1.54 1.94
C ASP A 47 12.68 -0.74 3.18
N MET A 48 11.85 -0.75 4.23
CA MET A 48 12.12 -0.02 5.47
C MET A 48 13.38 -0.54 6.15
N THR A 49 13.60 -1.86 6.13
CA THR A 49 14.83 -2.45 6.69
C THR A 49 16.05 -2.02 5.89
N ASN A 50 15.97 -1.98 4.56
CA ASN A 50 17.08 -1.51 3.73
C ASN A 50 17.36 -0.03 3.92
N ILE A 51 16.34 0.82 4.10
CA ILE A 51 16.50 2.23 4.45
C ILE A 51 17.26 2.35 5.78
N GLN A 52 16.89 1.58 6.80
CA GLN A 52 17.55 1.62 8.12
C GLN A 52 18.97 1.05 8.12
N LEU A 53 19.31 0.22 7.14
CA LEU A 53 20.65 -0.34 6.93
C LEU A 53 21.50 0.50 5.95
N ASP A 54 21.02 1.68 5.54
CA ASP A 54 21.67 2.55 4.54
C ASP A 54 22.01 1.82 3.22
N LYS A 55 21.22 0.81 2.86
CA LYS A 55 21.38 0.03 1.60
C LYS A 55 20.70 0.69 0.41
N GLU A 56 19.83 1.66 0.64
CA GLU A 56 19.08 2.38 -0.38
C GLU A 56 19.82 3.65 -0.81
N LYS A 57 20.13 3.75 -2.11
CA LYS A 57 20.77 4.95 -2.68
C LYS A 57 19.87 6.17 -2.63
N ASP A 58 18.56 5.97 -2.82
CA ASP A 58 17.54 7.01 -2.70
C ASP A 58 16.45 6.57 -1.72
N ALA A 59 16.75 6.73 -0.43
CA ALA A 59 15.79 6.43 0.64
C ALA A 59 14.48 7.23 0.52
N SER A 60 14.48 8.40 -0.16
CA SER A 60 13.26 9.17 -0.33
C SER A 60 12.34 8.57 -1.37
N ASP A 61 12.87 8.09 -2.49
CA ASP A 61 12.08 7.44 -3.54
C ASP A 61 11.62 6.04 -3.11
N THR A 62 12.50 5.27 -2.47
CA THR A 62 12.14 3.99 -1.87
C THR A 62 10.97 4.16 -0.90
N LEU A 63 11.02 5.16 -0.01
CA LEU A 63 9.93 5.44 0.95
C LEU A 63 8.59 5.77 0.28
N LYS A 64 8.58 6.48 -0.85
CA LYS A 64 7.33 6.75 -1.61
C LYS A 64 6.75 5.46 -2.18
N THR A 65 7.62 4.59 -2.69
CA THR A 65 7.22 3.27 -3.21
C THR A 65 6.69 2.38 -2.09
N THR A 66 7.35 2.38 -0.93
CA THR A 66 6.92 1.68 0.28
C THR A 66 5.54 2.15 0.75
N LEU A 67 5.30 3.45 0.81
CA LEU A 67 3.98 4.00 1.14
C LEU A 67 2.91 3.54 0.14
N SER A 68 3.24 3.47 -1.15
CA SER A 68 2.31 2.99 -2.18
C SER A 68 1.96 1.50 -1.98
N ARG A 69 2.93 0.67 -1.61
CA ARG A 69 2.70 -0.75 -1.26
C ARG A 69 1.76 -0.89 -0.06
N MET A 70 1.99 -0.11 0.99
CA MET A 70 1.11 -0.11 2.17
C MET A 70 -0.32 0.30 1.84
N LYS A 71 -0.50 1.28 0.95
CA LYS A 71 -1.83 1.70 0.46
C LYS A 71 -2.51 0.59 -0.34
N ILE A 72 -1.78 -0.12 -1.21
CA ILE A 72 -2.30 -1.26 -1.96
C ILE A 72 -2.78 -2.36 -1.01
N ALA A 73 -1.93 -2.74 -0.05
CA ALA A 73 -2.27 -3.77 0.93
C ALA A 73 -3.54 -3.41 1.70
N HIS A 74 -3.62 -2.17 2.20
CA HIS A 74 -4.81 -1.66 2.88
C HIS A 74 -6.07 -1.76 2.01
N ASN A 75 -6.01 -1.29 0.77
CA ASN A 75 -7.15 -1.30 -0.15
C ASN A 75 -7.60 -2.72 -0.54
N CYS A 76 -6.68 -3.67 -0.66
CA CYS A 76 -7.00 -5.07 -0.93
C CYS A 76 -7.85 -5.68 0.18
N MET A 77 -7.65 -5.26 1.42
CA MET A 77 -8.32 -5.80 2.60
C MET A 77 -9.62 -5.08 2.97
N GLN A 78 -9.90 -3.91 2.37
CA GLN A 78 -11.14 -3.19 2.66
C GLN A 78 -12.39 -3.94 2.16
N PRO A 79 -13.37 -4.22 3.04
CA PRO A 79 -14.66 -4.75 2.63
C PRO A 79 -15.43 -3.67 1.87
N ASN A 80 -15.60 -3.88 0.56
CA ASN A 80 -16.29 -3.01 -0.39
C ASN A 80 -15.61 -1.64 -0.68
N SER A 81 -14.61 -1.65 -1.55
CA SER A 81 -14.46 -0.53 -2.48
C SER A 81 -14.84 -1.04 -3.88
N PRO A 82 -15.80 -0.42 -4.59
CA PRO A 82 -15.98 -0.71 -6.01
C PRO A 82 -14.65 -0.30 -6.65
N VAL A 83 -13.92 -1.28 -7.19
CA VAL A 83 -12.84 -1.02 -8.14
C VAL A 83 -13.50 -0.28 -9.30
N SER A 84 -13.51 1.05 -9.23
CA SER A 84 -13.80 1.91 -10.36
C SER A 84 -12.55 1.89 -11.24
N THR A 85 -12.35 0.80 -11.96
CA THR A 85 -11.63 0.79 -13.24
C THR A 85 -12.48 1.56 -14.26
N LYS A 86 -12.60 2.88 -14.09
CA LYS A 86 -12.96 3.76 -15.21
C LYS A 86 -11.72 4.00 -16.05
N ASN A 87 -11.31 2.96 -16.77
CA ASN A 87 -10.55 3.16 -18.00
C ASN A 87 -11.55 3.67 -19.04
N LYS A 88 -11.63 5.00 -19.22
CA LYS A 88 -12.24 5.60 -20.40
C LYS A 88 -11.14 6.34 -21.14
N ASN A 89 -10.46 5.62 -22.02
CA ASN A 89 -9.91 6.16 -23.25
C ASN A 89 -10.98 7.06 -23.89
N THR A 90 -10.81 8.38 -23.79
CA THR A 90 -11.49 9.32 -24.67
C THR A 90 -10.73 9.36 -25.99
N PRO A 91 -11.34 8.99 -27.14
CA PRO A 91 -10.71 9.20 -28.43
C PRO A 91 -10.61 10.71 -28.69
N PHE A 92 -9.40 11.17 -29.06
CA PHE A 92 -9.17 12.50 -29.61
C PHE A 92 -10.13 12.73 -30.79
N THR A 93 -10.98 13.75 -30.71
CA THR A 93 -11.70 14.28 -31.87
C THR A 93 -11.01 15.58 -32.29
N ILE A 94 -10.39 15.55 -33.47
CA ILE A 94 -9.81 16.72 -34.12
C ILE A 94 -10.98 17.54 -34.70
N LYS A 95 -11.03 18.84 -34.36
CA LYS A 95 -11.93 19.81 -35.00
C LYS A 95 -11.34 20.29 -36.31
#